data_AF-A0A146L0L7-F1
#
_entry.id   AF-A0A146L0L7-F1
#
_cell.length_a   1.000
_cell.length_b   1.000
_cell.length_c   1.000
_cell.angle_alpha   90.00
_cell.angle_beta   90.00
_cell.angle_gamma   90.00
#
_symmetry.space_group_name_H-M   'P 1'
#
loop_
_entity.id
_entity.type
_entity.pdbx_description
1 polymer ?
#
loop_
_entity_poly.entity_id
_entity_poly.type
_entity_poly.pdbx_seq_one_letter_code
_entity_poly.pdbx_strand_id
1 'polypeptide(L)'
;MPKTEFLVVDTSAFIKNTQLQDFSEKVITCQEVVDEIKNSRQLRRLVVLPFDLEIDEPDNEDIVFVSQFSKKTGDYPALSSTDIKVVALTYKLERLKVGKDHLNSQPPAPREIQVIDHSVINDKSIVGFYMPDGNQKGGFEGVEGAGSSDDGEKDEEIRDSSESKDGASDTSDDSQDEFFDTEQEVPEVDDELISRLSEIKVQDYKESGEEECDPNDPCAVDDDDAGWITPSNLKKNILQMYGGTTEEEVTPIKVACLTTDFAMQNVLKQIGLNIVSLDGLLIKQVRTWILRCYACFKTTPDMMRVFCHNCGNKTLKRVAVTVDPDGKEHIHINFRRPLTAKGKRFPIPRFRGGKHSNNPILSEDQRVPQQRLSNLARKKTDALNPDYIAGVSPFIMRDVCSKSAMLGITNKETKSWERRNPNVVVKSNER
;
A
#
# COMPACT_ATOMS: atom_id res chain seq x y z
N MET A 1 17.37 19.99 1.89
CA MET A 1 17.75 19.75 3.31
C MET A 1 19.25 19.91 3.47
N PRO A 2 19.77 20.26 4.66
CA PRO A 2 21.17 19.99 4.99
C PRO A 2 21.46 18.50 4.76
N LYS A 3 22.60 18.19 4.14
CA LYS A 3 23.01 16.80 3.92
C LYS A 3 23.23 16.12 5.28
N THR A 4 22.79 14.88 5.40
CA THR A 4 23.16 14.05 6.56
C THR A 4 24.62 13.63 6.43
N GLU A 5 25.33 13.57 7.56
CA GLU A 5 26.73 13.11 7.54
C GLU A 5 26.81 11.62 7.19
N PHE A 6 25.94 10.80 7.77
CA PHE A 6 25.89 9.35 7.58
C PHE A 6 24.46 8.89 7.26
N LEU A 7 24.29 8.25 6.11
CA LEU A 7 23.03 7.65 5.69
C LEU A 7 23.19 6.14 5.57
N VAL A 8 22.45 5.40 6.40
CA VAL A 8 22.36 3.95 6.27
C VAL A 8 21.25 3.61 5.31
N VAL A 9 21.54 2.70 4.38
CA VAL A 9 20.67 2.43 3.25
C VAL A 9 20.23 0.98 3.23
N ASP A 10 18.91 0.80 3.17
CA ASP A 10 18.22 -0.46 2.94
C ASP A 10 18.07 -0.78 1.44
N THR A 11 17.74 -2.04 1.11
CA THR A 11 17.48 -2.54 -0.26
C THR A 11 16.51 -1.65 -1.04
N SER A 12 15.51 -1.10 -0.35
CA SER A 12 14.46 -0.26 -0.91
C SER A 12 14.98 0.97 -1.66
N ALA A 13 16.11 1.55 -1.25
CA ALA A 13 16.73 2.68 -1.94
C ALA A 13 17.30 2.28 -3.31
N PHE A 14 17.94 1.12 -3.38
CA PHE A 14 18.54 0.60 -4.62
C PHE A 14 17.47 0.13 -5.58
N ILE A 15 16.39 -0.48 -5.06
CA ILE A 15 15.23 -0.90 -5.86
C ILE A 15 14.59 0.29 -6.56
N LYS A 16 14.44 1.41 -5.85
CA LYS A 16 13.78 2.63 -6.36
C LYS A 16 14.73 3.62 -7.05
N ASN A 17 16.02 3.32 -7.14
CA ASN A 17 17.02 4.14 -7.82
C ASN A 17 17.09 5.58 -7.29
N THR A 18 17.13 5.73 -5.97
CA THR A 18 17.20 7.04 -5.32
C THR A 18 18.59 7.66 -5.49
N GLN A 19 18.66 8.97 -5.76
CA GLN A 19 19.92 9.72 -5.89
C GLN A 19 20.49 10.09 -4.51
N LEU A 20 21.13 9.13 -3.84
CA LEU A 20 21.57 9.25 -2.45
C LEU A 20 22.64 10.34 -2.21
N GLN A 21 23.39 10.70 -3.25
CA GLN A 21 24.41 11.76 -3.26
C GLN A 21 23.87 13.15 -2.89
N ASP A 22 22.58 13.38 -3.12
CA ASP A 22 21.94 14.67 -2.87
C ASP A 22 21.61 14.83 -1.37
N PHE A 23 21.41 13.71 -0.67
CA PHE A 23 20.91 13.69 0.69
C PHE A 23 22.00 13.46 1.73
N SER A 24 23.10 12.82 1.37
CA SER A 24 24.16 12.46 2.34
C SER A 24 25.57 12.64 1.79
N GLU A 25 26.51 12.86 2.71
CA GLU A 25 27.94 12.86 2.38
C GLU A 25 28.51 11.45 2.34
N LYS A 26 28.10 10.57 3.27
CA LYS A 26 28.52 9.17 3.33
C LYS A 26 27.34 8.23 3.31
N VAL A 27 27.35 7.33 2.34
CA VAL A 27 26.34 6.27 2.17
C VAL A 27 26.92 4.97 2.70
N ILE A 28 26.25 4.36 3.68
CA ILE A 28 26.68 3.11 4.32
C ILE A 28 25.59 2.05 4.14
N THR A 29 25.99 0.81 3.86
CA THR A 29 25.07 -0.34 3.85
C THR A 29 25.73 -1.61 4.41
N CYS A 30 24.94 -2.67 4.56
CA CYS A 30 25.41 -4.00 4.95
C CYS A 30 25.69 -4.85 3.71
N GLN A 31 26.64 -5.79 3.77
CA GLN A 31 26.91 -6.70 2.65
C GLN A 31 25.67 -7.51 2.23
N GLU A 32 24.88 -7.97 3.21
CA GLU A 32 23.70 -8.80 2.93
C GLU A 32 22.60 -8.05 2.15
N VAL A 33 22.52 -6.72 2.29
CA VAL A 33 21.59 -5.87 1.53
C VAL A 33 21.96 -5.88 0.05
N VAL A 34 23.25 -5.89 -0.27
CA VAL A 34 23.75 -5.98 -1.65
C VAL A 34 23.50 -7.37 -2.21
N ASP A 35 23.76 -8.41 -1.42
CA ASP A 35 23.55 -9.82 -1.82
C ASP A 35 22.06 -10.17 -2.02
N GLU A 36 21.16 -9.44 -1.37
CA GLU A 36 19.71 -9.59 -1.50
C GLU A 36 19.19 -9.15 -2.89
N ILE A 37 19.91 -8.24 -3.55
CA ILE A 37 19.50 -7.66 -4.83
C ILE A 37 19.73 -8.66 -5.96
N LYS A 38 18.66 -9.35 -6.37
CA LYS A 38 18.70 -10.37 -7.44
C LYS A 38 18.36 -9.84 -8.83
N ASN A 39 17.71 -8.68 -8.92
CA ASN A 39 17.21 -8.18 -10.19
C ASN A 39 18.36 -7.67 -11.08
N SER A 40 18.39 -8.15 -12.32
CA SER A 40 19.44 -7.85 -13.30
C SER A 40 19.58 -6.35 -13.58
N ARG A 41 18.47 -5.59 -13.59
CA ARG A 41 18.48 -4.13 -13.80
C ARG A 41 19.15 -3.39 -12.64
N GLN A 42 18.83 -3.78 -11.41
CA GLN A 42 19.35 -3.15 -10.20
C GLN A 42 20.84 -3.48 -10.03
N LEU A 43 21.24 -4.73 -10.30
CA LEU A 43 22.64 -5.15 -10.30
C LEU A 43 23.50 -4.34 -11.27
N ARG A 44 23.04 -4.11 -12.50
CA ARG A 44 23.76 -3.26 -13.47
C ARG A 44 23.96 -1.84 -12.96
N ARG A 45 23.00 -1.29 -12.22
CA ARG A 45 23.06 0.05 -11.64
C ARG A 45 24.00 0.13 -10.43
N LEU A 46 23.99 -0.89 -9.57
CA LEU A 46 24.92 -0.98 -8.43
C LEU A 46 26.40 -0.96 -8.87
N VAL A 47 26.70 -1.48 -10.06
CA VAL A 47 28.06 -1.45 -10.63
C VAL A 47 28.48 -0.05 -11.07
N VAL A 48 27.54 0.85 -11.36
CA VAL A 48 27.79 2.18 -11.95
C VAL A 48 27.20 3.27 -11.05
N LEU A 49 27.48 3.21 -9.75
CA LEU A 49 27.06 4.24 -8.81
C LEU A 49 27.94 5.51 -8.96
N PRO A 50 27.33 6.71 -8.97
CA PRO A 50 28.06 7.98 -9.05
C PRO A 50 28.67 8.44 -7.71
N PHE A 51 28.56 7.62 -6.66
CA PHE A 51 29.04 7.90 -5.30
C PHE A 51 29.66 6.64 -4.69
N ASP A 52 30.49 6.84 -3.67
CA ASP A 52 31.13 5.75 -2.93
C ASP A 52 30.16 5.14 -1.92
N LEU A 53 29.93 3.83 -2.03
CA LEU A 53 29.15 3.04 -1.09
C LEU A 53 30.07 2.34 -0.09
N GLU A 54 30.04 2.76 1.18
CA GLU A 54 30.79 2.13 2.26
C GLU A 54 30.01 0.90 2.77
N ILE A 55 30.68 -0.24 2.90
CA ILE A 55 30.08 -1.46 3.48
C ILE A 55 30.61 -1.61 4.91
N ASP A 56 29.70 -1.63 5.88
CA ASP A 56 30.03 -1.83 7.30
C ASP A 56 29.09 -2.86 7.92
N GLU A 57 29.56 -3.51 9.00
CA GLU A 57 28.80 -4.51 9.73
C GLU A 57 28.50 -4.04 11.17
N PRO A 58 27.28 -4.31 11.68
CA PRO A 58 26.93 -3.96 13.05
C PRO A 58 27.63 -4.84 14.08
N ASP A 59 27.86 -4.29 15.28
CA ASP A 59 28.38 -5.07 16.40
C ASP A 59 27.31 -6.06 16.91
N ASN A 60 27.75 -7.23 17.40
CA ASN A 60 26.82 -8.24 17.94
C ASN A 60 25.97 -7.72 19.11
N GLU A 61 26.51 -6.79 19.91
CA GLU A 61 25.78 -6.15 21.01
C GLU A 61 24.57 -5.35 20.51
N ASP A 62 24.77 -4.61 19.41
CA ASP A 62 23.75 -3.75 18.81
C ASP A 62 22.67 -4.61 18.13
N ILE A 63 23.04 -5.74 17.49
CA ILE A 63 22.09 -6.72 16.93
C ILE A 63 21.20 -7.31 18.05
N VAL A 64 21.80 -7.72 19.17
CA VAL A 64 21.05 -8.31 20.29
C VAL A 64 20.10 -7.28 20.89
N PHE A 65 20.53 -6.04 21.05
CA PHE A 65 19.70 -4.94 21.52
C PHE A 65 18.48 -4.73 20.60
N VAL A 66 18.68 -4.57 19.30
CA VAL A 66 17.60 -4.35 18.33
C VAL A 66 16.65 -5.55 18.26
N SER A 67 17.18 -6.78 18.30
CA SER A 67 16.36 -8.00 18.32
C SER A 67 15.45 -8.06 19.55
N GLN A 68 15.98 -7.74 20.73
CA GLN A 68 15.20 -7.68 21.96
C GLN A 68 14.18 -6.53 21.95
N PHE A 69 14.56 -5.38 21.40
CA PHE A 69 13.67 -4.23 21.27
C PHE A 69 12.49 -4.55 20.33
N SER A 70 12.75 -5.09 19.14
CA SER A 70 11.74 -5.46 18.14
C SER A 70 10.75 -6.53 18.63
N LYS A 71 11.20 -7.42 19.54
CA LYS A 71 10.30 -8.39 20.20
C LYS A 71 9.34 -7.72 21.19
N LYS A 72 9.75 -6.62 21.82
CA LYS A 72 8.91 -5.83 22.72
C LYS A 72 7.92 -4.96 21.95
N THR A 73 8.30 -4.40 20.80
CA THR A 73 7.39 -3.64 19.91
C THR A 73 6.35 -4.56 19.25
N GLY A 74 6.75 -5.81 18.97
CA GLY A 74 5.91 -6.82 18.32
C GLY A 74 6.09 -6.88 16.79
N ASP A 75 7.08 -6.16 16.25
CA ASP A 75 7.39 -6.11 14.81
C ASP A 75 8.41 -7.18 14.39
N TYR A 76 9.08 -7.84 15.34
CA TYR A 76 10.04 -8.91 15.06
C TYR A 76 9.58 -9.97 14.05
N PRO A 77 8.31 -10.45 14.03
CA PRO A 77 7.87 -11.44 13.04
C PRO A 77 7.79 -10.92 11.60
N ALA A 78 7.73 -9.59 11.41
CA ALA A 78 7.72 -8.96 10.08
C ALA A 78 9.12 -8.58 9.59
N LEU A 79 10.10 -8.51 10.50
CA LEU A 79 11.48 -8.15 10.17
C LEU A 79 12.32 -9.37 9.79
N SER A 80 13.09 -9.23 8.72
CA SER A 80 14.09 -10.20 8.31
C SER A 80 15.41 -10.06 9.07
N SER A 81 16.35 -10.98 8.85
CA SER A 81 17.69 -10.88 9.45
C SER A 81 18.50 -9.71 8.91
N THR A 82 18.32 -9.35 7.63
CA THR A 82 18.98 -8.22 6.99
C THR A 82 18.46 -6.91 7.57
N ASP A 83 17.14 -6.80 7.75
CA ASP A 83 16.49 -5.62 8.36
C ASP A 83 17.01 -5.35 9.77
N ILE A 84 17.13 -6.39 10.60
CA ILE A 84 17.67 -6.26 11.97
C ILE A 84 19.11 -5.74 11.94
N LYS A 85 19.92 -6.16 10.97
CA LYS A 85 21.30 -5.68 10.83
C LYS A 85 21.37 -4.23 10.36
N VAL A 86 20.52 -3.83 9.41
CA VAL A 86 20.44 -2.44 8.97
C VAL A 86 20.05 -1.53 10.13
N VAL A 87 19.04 -1.91 10.91
CA VAL A 87 18.65 -1.17 12.12
C VAL A 87 19.78 -1.18 13.16
N ALA A 88 20.46 -2.31 13.38
CA ALA A 88 21.60 -2.36 14.30
C ALA A 88 22.77 -1.47 13.85
N LEU A 89 23.02 -1.38 12.54
CA LEU A 89 24.07 -0.54 11.97
C LEU A 89 23.74 0.94 12.18
N THR A 90 22.47 1.34 12.00
CA THR A 90 22.02 2.71 12.32
C THR A 90 22.22 3.04 13.80
N TYR A 91 21.89 2.10 14.70
CA TYR A 91 22.07 2.27 16.14
C TYR A 91 23.57 2.38 16.53
N LYS A 92 24.44 1.57 15.92
CA LYS A 92 25.90 1.64 16.09
C LYS A 92 26.43 3.03 15.73
N LEU A 93 26.04 3.57 14.58
CA LEU A 93 26.49 4.88 14.10
C LEU A 93 25.98 6.03 14.98
N GLU A 94 24.70 5.99 15.38
CA GLU A 94 24.12 6.98 16.28
C GLU A 94 24.86 7.01 17.64
N ARG A 95 25.10 5.83 18.21
CA ARG A 95 25.84 5.65 19.46
C ARG A 95 27.26 6.22 19.39
N LEU A 96 27.95 6.07 18.26
CA LEU A 96 29.33 6.53 18.07
C LEU A 96 29.43 8.04 17.77
N LYS A 97 28.45 8.62 17.08
CA LYS A 97 28.53 10.00 16.56
C LYS A 97 27.77 11.03 17.39
N VAL A 98 26.67 10.62 18.00
CA VAL A 98 25.77 11.50 18.76
C VAL A 98 25.78 11.13 20.24
N GLY A 99 25.68 9.83 20.55
CA GLY A 99 25.61 9.31 21.91
C GLY A 99 24.29 8.60 22.19
N LYS A 100 24.10 8.08 23.42
CA LYS A 100 22.93 7.27 23.81
C LYS A 100 21.82 8.04 24.53
N ASP A 101 22.04 9.30 24.89
CA ASP A 101 21.20 9.99 25.88
C ASP A 101 19.76 10.25 25.41
N HIS A 102 19.55 10.38 24.09
CA HIS A 102 18.24 10.61 23.48
C HIS A 102 17.54 9.31 23.04
N LEU A 103 18.21 8.16 23.14
CA LEU A 103 17.69 6.88 22.65
C LEU A 103 16.90 6.14 23.73
N ASN A 104 15.78 5.57 23.34
CA ASN A 104 14.93 4.79 24.23
C ASN A 104 15.51 3.39 24.42
N SER A 105 15.75 3.00 25.68
CA SER A 105 16.20 1.64 26.03
C SER A 105 15.08 0.61 25.97
N GLN A 106 13.82 1.05 26.09
CA GLN A 106 12.62 0.23 25.99
C GLN A 106 11.54 1.03 25.25
N PRO A 107 10.66 0.36 24.49
CA PRO A 107 9.57 1.06 23.83
C PRO A 107 8.65 1.72 24.87
N PRO A 108 8.07 2.89 24.54
CA PRO A 108 7.12 3.57 25.42
C PRO A 108 5.88 2.70 25.72
N ALA A 109 5.15 3.08 26.76
CA ALA A 109 4.00 2.36 27.30
C ALA A 109 2.95 1.96 26.23
N PRO A 110 2.18 0.86 26.46
CA PRO A 110 1.49 0.13 25.40
C PRO A 110 0.38 0.92 24.69
N ARG A 111 0.15 0.49 23.45
CA ARG A 111 -0.84 0.96 22.46
C ARG A 111 -2.11 1.55 23.07
N GLU A 112 -2.30 2.85 22.92
CA GLU A 112 -3.57 3.50 23.26
C GLU A 112 -4.57 3.28 22.12
N ILE A 113 -5.76 2.78 22.45
CA ILE A 113 -6.85 2.63 21.48
C ILE A 113 -7.56 3.98 21.40
N GLN A 114 -7.42 4.66 20.27
CA GLN A 114 -8.20 5.85 19.98
C GLN A 114 -9.45 5.44 19.20
N VAL A 115 -10.61 5.79 19.75
CA VAL A 115 -11.90 5.67 19.06
C VAL A 115 -11.99 6.81 18.07
N ILE A 116 -11.89 6.49 16.79
CA ILE A 116 -11.99 7.50 15.73
C ILE A 116 -13.40 7.49 15.14
N ASP A 117 -14.02 8.68 15.11
CA ASP A 117 -15.15 8.98 14.24
C ASP A 117 -14.67 9.20 12.80
N HIS A 118 -15.47 8.80 11.83
CA HIS A 118 -15.21 8.64 10.38
C HIS A 118 -14.24 9.64 9.69
N SER A 119 -13.99 10.83 10.24
CA SER A 119 -13.23 11.92 9.65
C SER A 119 -11.73 11.68 9.45
N VAL A 120 -11.07 10.76 10.18
CA VAL A 120 -9.60 10.55 10.09
C VAL A 120 -9.23 9.35 9.20
N ILE A 121 -10.18 8.45 8.94
CA ILE A 121 -10.08 7.39 7.92
C ILE A 121 -10.88 7.84 6.70
N ASN A 122 -10.69 9.09 6.30
CA ASN A 122 -11.18 9.55 5.02
C ASN A 122 -10.16 9.10 3.98
N ASP A 123 -10.62 8.38 2.95
CA ASP A 123 -9.88 8.12 1.71
C ASP A 123 -9.58 9.42 0.92
N LYS A 124 -9.71 10.59 1.56
CA LYS A 124 -9.42 11.95 1.07
C LYS A 124 -7.97 12.14 0.58
N SER A 125 -7.07 11.17 0.80
CA SER A 125 -5.68 11.24 0.38
C SER A 125 -5.31 10.22 -0.70
N ILE A 126 -6.28 9.52 -1.31
CA ILE A 126 -5.97 8.74 -2.51
C ILE A 126 -5.87 9.73 -3.66
N VAL A 127 -4.62 9.97 -4.08
CA VAL A 127 -4.30 10.84 -5.21
C VAL A 127 -5.15 10.46 -6.43
N GLY A 128 -5.81 11.45 -7.04
CA GLY A 128 -6.66 11.29 -8.22
C GLY A 128 -8.12 10.91 -7.92
N PHE A 129 -8.49 10.68 -6.67
CA PHE A 129 -9.90 10.52 -6.27
C PHE A 129 -10.42 11.86 -5.74
N TYR A 130 -11.20 12.57 -6.56
CA TYR A 130 -11.89 13.78 -6.13
C TYR A 130 -13.11 13.40 -5.26
N MET A 131 -13.16 13.97 -4.05
CA MET A 131 -14.35 13.93 -3.22
C MET A 131 -14.86 15.37 -3.07
N PRO A 132 -16.05 15.70 -3.61
CA PRO A 132 -16.61 17.03 -3.43
C PRO A 132 -16.86 17.23 -1.93
N ASP A 133 -16.36 18.34 -1.38
CA ASP A 133 -16.70 18.71 -0.01
C ASP A 133 -18.21 18.96 0.04
N GLY A 134 -18.92 18.21 0.89
CA GLY A 134 -20.38 18.25 1.01
C GLY A 134 -20.94 19.53 1.63
N ASN A 135 -20.38 20.70 1.31
CA ASN A 135 -20.84 21.98 1.80
C ASN A 135 -20.90 23.03 0.67
N GLN A 136 -21.78 22.79 -0.30
CA GLN A 136 -22.46 23.87 -1.01
C GLN A 136 -23.97 23.68 -0.79
N LYS A 137 -24.49 24.23 0.31
CA LYS A 137 -25.91 24.59 0.39
C LYS A 137 -26.11 25.81 -0.52
N GLY A 138 -26.38 25.56 -1.80
CA GLY A 138 -27.03 26.53 -2.66
C GLY A 138 -28.49 26.67 -2.24
N GLY A 139 -28.87 27.87 -1.81
CA GLY A 139 -30.22 28.17 -1.33
C GLY A 139 -31.25 28.03 -2.45
N PHE A 140 -32.32 27.30 -2.15
CA PHE A 140 -33.61 27.50 -2.81
C PHE A 140 -34.62 27.84 -1.71
N GLU A 141 -35.03 29.11 -1.68
CA GLU A 141 -36.01 29.64 -0.74
C GLU A 141 -37.43 29.17 -1.09
N GLY A 142 -38.17 28.81 -0.04
CA GLY A 142 -39.61 29.04 0.11
C GLY A 142 -40.57 28.04 -0.55
N VAL A 143 -41.33 27.29 0.24
CA VAL A 143 -42.66 27.72 0.75
C VAL A 143 -43.00 26.91 1.99
N GLU A 144 -43.42 27.62 3.04
CA GLU A 144 -43.84 27.11 4.34
C GLU A 144 -45.24 26.46 4.33
N GLY A 145 -45.45 25.49 5.22
CA GLY A 145 -46.76 24.96 5.58
C GLY A 145 -46.70 24.11 6.85
N ALA A 146 -47.02 24.73 7.99
CA ALA A 146 -46.95 24.20 9.34
C ALA A 146 -47.92 23.03 9.64
N GLY A 147 -47.54 22.14 10.57
CA GLY A 147 -48.47 21.16 11.16
C GLY A 147 -47.84 20.06 12.03
N SER A 148 -47.71 20.35 13.33
CA SER A 148 -47.57 19.51 14.53
C SER A 148 -47.88 17.99 14.47
N SER A 149 -47.01 17.21 15.16
CA SER A 149 -47.22 16.00 16.00
C SER A 149 -47.99 14.79 15.45
N ASP A 150 -47.38 13.60 15.47
CA ASP A 150 -47.60 12.54 16.48
C ASP A 150 -47.03 11.19 16.01
N ASP A 151 -46.76 10.32 16.98
CA ASP A 151 -46.16 8.99 16.91
C ASP A 151 -46.85 7.99 15.94
N GLY A 152 -46.07 7.03 15.43
CA GLY A 152 -46.64 5.80 14.85
C GLY A 152 -45.70 5.01 13.95
N GLU A 153 -45.18 3.89 14.48
CA GLU A 153 -44.61 2.78 13.73
C GLU A 153 -45.52 2.34 12.58
N LYS A 154 -44.93 2.12 11.40
CA LYS A 154 -45.18 0.94 10.54
C LYS A 154 -44.19 0.89 9.38
N ASP A 155 -43.55 -0.27 9.27
CA ASP A 155 -42.88 -0.75 8.06
C ASP A 155 -43.79 -0.60 6.84
N GLU A 156 -43.25 -0.12 5.72
CA GLU A 156 -43.47 -0.77 4.43
C GLU A 156 -42.43 -0.35 3.37
N GLU A 157 -42.27 -1.27 2.43
CA GLU A 157 -41.18 -1.45 1.48
C GLU A 157 -41.05 -0.32 0.46
N ILE A 158 -39.80 0.10 0.18
CA ILE A 158 -39.46 0.76 -1.09
C ILE A 158 -38.48 -0.14 -1.84
N ARG A 159 -39.02 -0.77 -2.89
CA ARG A 159 -38.28 -1.34 -4.02
C ARG A 159 -37.44 -0.22 -4.64
N ASP A 160 -36.13 -0.43 -4.72
CA ASP A 160 -35.31 0.30 -5.69
C ASP A 160 -34.78 -0.66 -6.75
N SER A 161 -35.16 -0.34 -7.97
CA SER A 161 -34.86 -1.06 -9.20
C SER A 161 -33.95 -0.15 -10.01
N SER A 162 -32.64 -0.34 -9.90
CA SER A 162 -31.70 0.15 -10.91
C SER A 162 -30.49 -0.78 -10.95
N GLU A 163 -30.51 -1.67 -11.95
CA GLU A 163 -29.33 -2.40 -12.41
C GLU A 163 -28.32 -1.40 -13.00
N SER A 164 -27.22 -1.17 -12.30
CA SER A 164 -25.95 -0.71 -12.89
C SER A 164 -24.91 -1.81 -12.68
N LYS A 165 -24.43 -2.35 -13.80
CA LYS A 165 -23.35 -3.34 -13.89
C LYS A 165 -22.02 -2.64 -13.63
N ASP A 166 -21.54 -2.65 -12.39
CA ASP A 166 -20.13 -2.34 -12.09
C ASP A 166 -19.58 -3.34 -11.09
N GLY A 167 -18.95 -4.38 -11.64
CA GLY A 167 -18.24 -5.40 -10.88
C GLY A 167 -16.84 -4.94 -10.52
N ALA A 168 -16.71 -4.12 -9.48
CA ALA A 168 -15.45 -3.91 -8.77
C ALA A 168 -15.40 -4.85 -7.56
N SER A 169 -14.98 -6.10 -7.79
CA SER A 169 -14.67 -7.04 -6.71
C SER A 169 -13.27 -6.75 -6.18
N ASP A 170 -13.22 -6.04 -5.06
CA ASP A 170 -12.05 -5.95 -4.19
C ASP A 170 -11.90 -7.28 -3.43
N THR A 171 -11.26 -8.25 -4.10
CA THR A 171 -10.84 -9.53 -3.52
C THR A 171 -9.33 -9.62 -3.65
N SER A 172 -8.63 -9.20 -2.60
CA SER A 172 -7.26 -9.63 -2.33
C SER A 172 -7.29 -11.12 -1.96
N ASP A 173 -7.13 -11.99 -2.96
CA ASP A 173 -6.89 -13.42 -2.77
C ASP A 173 -5.50 -13.72 -3.32
N ASP A 174 -4.53 -13.70 -2.41
CA ASP A 174 -3.14 -14.00 -2.69
C ASP A 174 -2.89 -15.46 -2.30
N SER A 175 -2.62 -16.27 -3.32
CA SER A 175 -2.16 -17.64 -3.15
C SER A 175 -0.68 -17.68 -3.51
N GLN A 176 0.11 -18.22 -2.58
CA GLN A 176 1.55 -18.39 -2.67
C GLN A 176 1.94 -19.00 -4.01
N ASP A 177 2.47 -18.15 -4.90
CA ASP A 177 3.30 -18.56 -6.01
C ASP A 177 4.63 -17.84 -5.84
N GLU A 178 5.71 -18.62 -5.85
CA GLU A 178 7.07 -18.11 -5.99
C GLU A 178 7.10 -17.12 -7.16
N PHE A 179 7.33 -15.86 -6.81
CA PHE A 179 7.55 -14.76 -7.72
C PHE A 179 8.90 -15.00 -8.42
N PHE A 180 8.87 -15.85 -9.44
CA PHE A 180 9.90 -15.92 -10.45
C PHE A 180 9.76 -14.67 -11.30
N ASP A 181 10.57 -13.67 -10.96
CA ASP A 181 10.72 -12.38 -11.63
C ASP A 181 10.98 -12.63 -13.13
N THR A 182 9.89 -12.71 -13.90
CA THR A 182 9.97 -12.69 -15.35
C THR A 182 10.13 -11.23 -15.71
N GLU A 183 11.37 -10.88 -16.03
CA GLU A 183 11.84 -9.61 -16.56
C GLU A 183 10.73 -8.89 -17.33
N GLN A 184 10.16 -7.87 -16.69
CA GLN A 184 9.26 -6.93 -17.32
C GLN A 184 9.89 -5.55 -17.20
N GLU A 185 10.43 -5.08 -18.31
CA GLU A 185 11.00 -3.76 -18.47
C GLU A 185 9.90 -2.72 -18.22
N VAL A 186 10.01 -1.97 -17.11
CA VAL A 186 9.31 -0.69 -17.01
C VAL A 186 10.13 0.28 -17.86
N PRO A 187 9.64 0.74 -19.03
CA PRO A 187 10.36 1.77 -19.77
C PRO A 187 10.45 3.00 -18.88
N GLU A 188 11.61 3.63 -18.91
CA GLU A 188 11.80 4.95 -18.36
C GLU A 188 10.86 5.90 -19.12
N VAL A 189 10.10 6.72 -18.39
CA VAL A 189 9.50 7.91 -18.99
C VAL A 189 10.67 8.82 -19.31
N ASP A 190 11.16 8.74 -20.55
CA ASP A 190 12.16 9.66 -21.06
C ASP A 190 11.64 11.09 -20.89
N ASP A 191 12.47 12.00 -20.39
CA ASP A 191 12.16 13.44 -20.35
C ASP A 191 11.82 13.98 -21.77
N GLU A 192 12.27 13.28 -22.81
CA GLU A 192 11.93 13.54 -24.22
C GLU A 192 10.49 13.13 -24.58
N LEU A 193 9.93 12.09 -23.95
CA LEU A 193 8.53 11.68 -24.15
C LEU A 193 7.56 12.68 -23.51
N ILE A 194 7.93 13.26 -22.36
CA ILE A 194 7.18 14.33 -21.69
C ILE A 194 7.22 15.62 -22.52
N SER A 195 8.37 15.96 -23.11
CA SER A 195 8.47 17.10 -24.03
C SER A 195 7.63 16.88 -25.29
N ARG A 196 7.66 15.67 -25.88
CA ARG A 196 6.84 15.33 -27.06
C ARG A 196 5.34 15.33 -26.76
N LEU A 197 4.92 14.90 -25.57
CA LEU A 197 3.52 14.99 -25.14
C LEU A 197 3.06 16.45 -24.92
N SER A 198 3.96 17.34 -24.50
CA SER A 198 3.68 18.78 -24.41
C SER A 198 3.59 19.48 -25.77
N GLU A 199 4.16 18.88 -26.83
CA GLU A 199 4.11 19.39 -28.21
C GLU A 199 2.89 18.92 -29.01
N ILE A 200 2.15 17.90 -28.52
CA ILE A 200 0.86 17.52 -29.08
C ILE A 200 -0.14 18.60 -28.66
N LYS A 201 -0.25 19.65 -29.48
CA LYS A 201 -1.41 20.54 -29.48
C LYS A 201 -2.62 19.68 -29.81
N VAL A 202 -3.37 19.28 -28.79
CA VAL A 202 -4.76 18.89 -28.96
C VAL A 202 -5.43 20.08 -29.65
N GLN A 203 -5.81 19.90 -30.90
CA GLN A 203 -6.67 20.85 -31.59
C GLN A 203 -8.02 20.79 -30.89
N ASP A 204 -8.18 21.63 -29.87
CA ASP A 204 -9.51 21.97 -29.38
C ASP A 204 -10.27 22.56 -30.56
N TYR A 205 -11.25 21.81 -31.03
CA TYR A 205 -12.26 22.33 -31.93
C TYR A 205 -13.01 23.41 -31.17
N LYS A 206 -12.63 24.67 -31.38
CA LYS A 206 -13.45 25.83 -31.06
C LYS A 206 -14.71 25.75 -31.90
N GLU A 207 -15.78 25.21 -31.32
CA GLU A 207 -17.12 25.50 -31.77
C GLU A 207 -17.38 26.97 -31.44
N SER A 208 -17.59 27.75 -32.50
CA SER A 208 -17.87 29.17 -32.45
C SER A 208 -19.27 29.40 -31.86
N GLY A 209 -19.32 29.67 -30.56
CA GLY A 209 -20.44 30.35 -29.89
C GLY A 209 -19.88 31.60 -29.23
N GLU A 210 -20.18 32.76 -29.79
CA GLU A 210 -19.89 34.06 -29.17
C GLU A 210 -20.84 34.24 -27.97
N GLU A 211 -20.36 34.00 -26.76
CA GLU A 211 -20.92 34.60 -25.55
C GLU A 211 -19.81 35.44 -24.90
N GLU A 212 -19.96 36.77 -25.01
CA GLU A 212 -19.13 37.73 -24.28
C GLU A 212 -19.39 37.55 -22.78
N CYS A 213 -18.40 37.02 -22.05
CA CYS A 213 -18.41 37.03 -20.59
C CYS A 213 -17.88 38.38 -20.07
N ASP A 214 -18.71 39.05 -19.26
CA ASP A 214 -18.47 40.34 -18.62
C ASP A 214 -17.23 40.28 -17.71
N PRO A 215 -16.26 41.21 -17.82
CA PRO A 215 -15.07 41.27 -16.96
C PRO A 215 -15.35 41.50 -15.46
N ASN A 216 -16.60 41.70 -15.03
CA ASN A 216 -16.96 41.99 -13.63
C ASN A 216 -17.79 40.90 -12.94
N ASP A 217 -17.79 39.65 -13.42
CA ASP A 217 -18.40 38.52 -12.69
C ASP A 217 -17.44 37.96 -11.62
N PRO A 218 -17.75 38.06 -10.31
CA PRO A 218 -16.93 37.51 -9.23
C PRO A 218 -16.98 35.97 -9.11
N CYS A 219 -17.59 35.26 -10.06
CA CYS A 219 -17.73 33.79 -10.06
C CYS A 219 -16.67 33.03 -10.90
N ALA A 220 -15.66 33.69 -11.48
CA ALA A 220 -14.66 33.03 -12.34
C ALA A 220 -13.33 32.67 -11.65
N VAL A 221 -13.41 32.09 -10.45
CA VAL A 221 -12.33 31.29 -9.84
C VAL A 221 -12.92 29.97 -9.38
N ASP A 222 -13.41 29.21 -10.36
CA ASP A 222 -13.70 27.80 -10.13
C ASP A 222 -12.38 27.09 -9.81
N ASP A 223 -12.30 26.60 -8.57
CA ASP A 223 -11.27 25.71 -8.03
C ASP A 223 -11.40 24.30 -8.66
N ASP A 224 -11.58 24.24 -9.99
CA ASP A 224 -11.87 23.04 -10.78
C ASP A 224 -10.61 22.17 -11.01
N ASP A 225 -9.43 22.67 -10.63
CA ASP A 225 -8.15 21.96 -10.71
C ASP A 225 -7.88 21.08 -9.47
N ALA A 226 -8.72 21.18 -8.43
CA ALA A 226 -8.56 20.42 -7.19
C ALA A 226 -8.87 18.94 -7.40
N GLY A 227 -7.88 18.14 -7.83
CA GLY A 227 -7.98 16.68 -7.87
C GLY A 227 -7.44 16.00 -9.14
N TRP A 228 -7.08 16.76 -10.17
CA TRP A 228 -6.52 16.21 -11.40
C TRP A 228 -5.05 15.78 -11.23
N ILE A 229 -4.72 14.58 -11.72
CA ILE A 229 -3.32 14.17 -11.90
C ILE A 229 -2.84 14.74 -13.23
N THR A 230 -2.26 15.94 -13.18
CA THR A 230 -1.63 16.59 -14.33
C THR A 230 -0.14 16.20 -14.44
N PRO A 231 0.49 16.32 -15.62
CA PRO A 231 1.94 16.07 -15.77
C PRO A 231 2.80 16.91 -14.81
N SER A 232 2.37 18.14 -14.50
CA SER A 232 3.03 19.02 -13.53
C SER A 232 2.86 18.55 -12.09
N ASN A 233 1.74 17.91 -11.74
CA ASN A 233 1.45 17.44 -10.39
C ASN A 233 1.92 16.00 -10.12
N LEU A 234 2.31 15.24 -11.14
CA LEU A 234 2.68 13.83 -11.01
C LEU A 234 3.78 13.58 -9.97
N LYS A 235 4.88 14.34 -10.01
CA LYS A 235 6.00 14.18 -9.05
C LYS A 235 5.57 14.47 -7.60
N LYS A 236 4.79 15.53 -7.40
CA LYS A 236 4.26 15.93 -6.08
C LYS A 236 3.23 14.93 -5.56
N ASN A 237 2.39 14.41 -6.44
CA ASN A 237 1.39 13.40 -6.14
C ASN A 237 2.03 12.06 -5.74
N ILE A 238 3.09 11.64 -6.44
CA ILE A 238 3.89 10.46 -6.05
C ILE A 238 4.50 10.67 -4.65
N LEU A 239 5.07 11.85 -4.38
CA LEU A 239 5.61 12.21 -3.06
C LEU A 239 4.53 12.12 -1.96
N GLN A 240 3.33 12.63 -2.23
CA GLN A 240 2.22 12.58 -1.29
C GLN A 240 1.73 11.14 -1.04
N MET A 241 1.77 10.25 -2.05
CA MET A 241 1.48 8.82 -1.85
C MET A 241 2.45 8.14 -0.87
N TYR A 242 3.70 8.59 -0.83
CA TYR A 242 4.71 8.10 0.13
C TYR A 242 4.71 8.88 1.45
N GLY A 243 3.71 9.75 1.68
CA GLY A 243 3.49 10.42 2.96
C GLY A 243 4.40 11.62 3.23
N GLY A 244 5.08 12.18 2.21
CA GLY A 244 5.88 13.40 2.37
C GLY A 244 5.00 14.65 2.42
N THR A 245 5.08 15.41 3.51
CA THR A 245 4.61 16.81 3.56
C THR A 245 5.82 17.75 3.56
N THR A 246 5.74 18.84 2.80
CA THR A 246 6.80 19.86 2.74
C THR A 246 6.60 20.85 3.88
N GLU A 247 7.19 20.56 5.04
CA GLU A 247 7.37 21.57 6.10
C GLU A 247 8.86 21.83 6.30
N GLU A 248 9.24 23.09 6.12
CA GLU A 248 10.60 23.60 6.10
C GLU A 248 11.07 23.99 7.51
N GLU A 249 11.27 23.04 8.41
CA GLU A 249 12.14 23.27 9.58
C GLU A 249 13.03 22.06 9.78
N VAL A 250 14.31 22.22 9.45
CA VAL A 250 15.27 21.11 9.42
C VAL A 250 16.44 21.42 10.33
N THR A 251 16.47 20.74 11.47
CA THR A 251 17.69 20.63 12.28
C THR A 251 18.72 19.81 11.50
N PRO A 252 20.02 20.14 11.57
CA PRO A 252 21.05 19.32 10.93
C PRO A 252 21.12 17.96 11.63
N ILE A 253 20.96 16.88 10.85
CA ILE A 253 20.95 15.51 11.35
C ILE A 253 22.25 14.84 10.96
N LYS A 254 22.89 14.16 11.92
CA LYS A 254 24.15 13.45 11.68
C LYS A 254 23.94 12.07 11.08
N VAL A 255 23.04 11.28 11.65
CA VAL A 255 22.80 9.89 11.24
C VAL A 255 21.32 9.70 10.93
N ALA A 256 21.04 9.04 9.82
CA ALA A 256 19.68 8.65 9.45
C ALA A 256 19.65 7.31 8.72
N CYS A 257 18.50 6.65 8.76
CA CYS A 257 18.21 5.44 7.99
C CYS A 257 17.25 5.78 6.85
N LEU A 258 17.54 5.30 5.64
CA LEU A 258 16.61 5.32 4.53
C LEU A 258 16.01 3.93 4.37
N THR A 259 14.69 3.83 4.59
CA THR A 259 13.92 2.60 4.39
C THR A 259 12.48 2.93 4.04
N THR A 260 11.87 2.09 3.21
CA THR A 260 10.44 2.16 2.91
C THR A 260 9.60 1.15 3.68
N ASP A 261 10.22 0.24 4.43
CA ASP A 261 9.48 -0.78 5.16
C ASP A 261 8.90 -0.25 6.47
N PHE A 262 7.60 -0.48 6.66
CA PHE A 262 6.87 0.01 7.81
C PHE A 262 7.32 -0.64 9.12
N ALA A 263 7.71 -1.92 9.11
CA ALA A 263 8.16 -2.59 10.33
C ALA A 263 9.50 -2.00 10.81
N MET A 264 10.45 -1.78 9.89
CA MET A 264 11.71 -1.09 10.21
C MET A 264 11.47 0.33 10.72
N GLN A 265 10.60 1.09 10.04
CA GLN A 265 10.27 2.46 10.43
C GLN A 265 9.69 2.54 11.85
N ASN A 266 8.79 1.63 12.22
CA ASN A 266 8.20 1.59 13.56
C ASN A 266 9.26 1.36 14.64
N VAL A 267 10.16 0.39 14.42
CA VAL A 267 11.24 0.08 15.38
C VAL A 267 12.22 1.23 15.49
N LEU A 268 12.69 1.78 14.36
CA LEU A 268 13.59 2.93 14.33
C LEU A 268 13.00 4.11 15.10
N LYS A 269 11.71 4.40 14.87
CA LYS A 269 11.03 5.52 15.52
C LYS A 269 10.88 5.32 17.03
N GLN A 270 10.54 4.11 17.48
CA GLN A 270 10.42 3.80 18.90
C GLN A 270 11.76 3.81 19.63
N ILE A 271 12.86 3.45 18.96
CA ILE A 271 14.23 3.62 19.50
C ILE A 271 14.59 5.11 19.61
N GLY A 272 14.05 5.95 18.74
CA GLY A 272 14.34 7.39 18.66
C GLY A 272 15.34 7.75 17.56
N LEU A 273 15.50 6.88 16.55
CA LEU A 273 16.39 7.09 15.42
C LEU A 273 15.70 7.88 14.31
N ASN A 274 16.49 8.66 13.57
CA ASN A 274 15.99 9.47 12.46
C ASN A 274 15.82 8.63 11.20
N ILE A 275 14.68 8.82 10.54
CA ILE A 275 14.32 8.10 9.31
C ILE A 275 14.13 9.13 8.20
N VAL A 276 14.70 8.82 7.04
CA VAL A 276 14.63 9.64 5.84
C VAL A 276 13.84 8.88 4.77
N SER A 277 12.89 9.57 4.14
CA SER A 277 12.16 9.06 2.99
C SER A 277 13.05 9.06 1.74
N LEU A 278 12.57 8.46 0.65
CA LEU A 278 13.28 8.39 -0.63
C LEU A 278 13.60 9.77 -1.20
N ASP A 279 12.79 10.76 -0.88
CA ASP A 279 12.94 12.15 -1.34
C ASP A 279 13.83 12.99 -0.42
N GLY A 280 14.46 12.37 0.58
CA GLY A 280 15.35 13.05 1.51
C GLY A 280 14.66 13.79 2.65
N LEU A 281 13.33 13.66 2.80
CA LEU A 281 12.56 14.28 3.88
C LEU A 281 12.59 13.43 5.15
N LEU A 282 12.66 14.08 6.32
CA LEU A 282 12.57 13.39 7.61
C LEU A 282 11.13 12.99 7.95
N ILE A 283 10.97 11.74 8.37
CA ILE A 283 9.68 11.20 8.77
C ILE A 283 9.38 11.53 10.24
N LYS A 284 8.43 12.46 10.47
CA LYS A 284 7.98 12.85 11.82
C LYS A 284 7.01 11.83 12.43
N GLN A 285 6.03 11.38 11.65
CA GLN A 285 5.00 10.42 12.06
C GLN A 285 4.92 9.29 11.05
N VAL A 286 4.70 8.07 11.53
CA VAL A 286 4.54 6.89 10.67
C VAL A 286 3.11 6.39 10.83
N ARG A 287 2.35 6.35 9.73
CA ARG A 287 1.02 5.73 9.70
C ARG A 287 1.11 4.40 8.97
N THR A 288 0.82 3.32 9.69
CA THR A 288 0.90 1.95 9.19
C THR A 288 -0.47 1.27 9.30
N TRP A 289 -0.59 0.12 8.65
CA TRP A 289 -1.75 -0.74 8.76
C TRP A 289 -1.32 -2.06 9.39
N ILE A 290 -2.11 -2.55 10.34
CA ILE A 290 -1.92 -3.88 10.93
C ILE A 290 -3.21 -4.68 10.86
N LEU A 291 -3.09 -6.00 10.98
CA LEU A 291 -4.24 -6.88 11.13
C LEU A 291 -4.55 -7.11 12.62
N ARG A 292 -5.78 -6.84 13.04
CA ARG A 292 -6.28 -7.13 14.40
C ARG A 292 -7.37 -8.19 14.33
N CYS A 293 -7.23 -9.22 15.14
CA CYS A 293 -8.28 -10.22 15.30
C CYS A 293 -9.43 -9.66 16.13
N TYR A 294 -10.66 -9.67 15.60
CA TYR A 294 -11.81 -9.19 16.36
C TYR A 294 -12.31 -10.18 17.44
N ALA A 295 -11.84 -11.43 17.43
CA ALA A 295 -12.26 -12.47 18.37
C ALA A 295 -11.29 -12.60 19.56
N CYS A 296 -9.99 -12.70 19.31
CA CYS A 296 -8.97 -12.85 20.36
C CYS A 296 -8.12 -11.59 20.59
N PHE A 297 -8.43 -10.48 19.91
CA PHE A 297 -7.79 -9.16 20.04
C PHE A 297 -6.30 -9.06 19.76
N LYS A 298 -5.63 -10.17 19.45
CA LYS A 298 -4.23 -10.17 19.03
C LYS A 298 -4.05 -9.48 17.68
N THR A 299 -2.97 -8.72 17.59
CA THR A 299 -2.55 -8.00 16.39
C THR A 299 -1.44 -8.77 15.67
N THR A 300 -1.29 -8.51 14.38
CA THR A 300 -0.22 -9.07 13.54
C THR A 300 0.17 -8.01 12.50
N PRO A 301 1.47 -7.70 12.35
CA PRO A 301 1.95 -6.73 11.35
C PRO A 301 1.92 -7.29 9.92
N ASP A 302 1.97 -8.61 9.76
CA ASP A 302 1.88 -9.29 8.46
C ASP A 302 0.50 -9.08 7.81
N MET A 303 0.48 -8.27 6.75
CA MET A 303 -0.72 -7.86 6.02
C MET A 303 -1.26 -8.93 5.05
N MET A 304 -0.46 -9.97 4.78
CA MET A 304 -0.82 -11.05 3.85
C MET A 304 -1.57 -12.18 4.54
N ARG A 305 -1.58 -12.20 5.89
CA ARG A 305 -2.29 -13.23 6.65
C ARG A 305 -3.81 -13.10 6.55
N VAL A 306 -4.43 -14.24 6.29
CA VAL A 306 -5.90 -14.38 6.26
C VAL A 306 -6.44 -14.94 7.58
N PHE A 307 -5.71 -15.87 8.19
CA PHE A 307 -6.07 -16.54 9.45
C PHE A 307 -5.28 -15.97 10.63
N CYS A 308 -5.94 -15.87 11.79
CA CYS A 308 -5.29 -15.40 13.00
C CYS A 308 -4.37 -16.48 13.58
N HIS A 309 -3.08 -16.17 13.77
CA HIS A 309 -2.09 -17.10 14.32
C HIS A 309 -2.45 -17.67 15.71
N ASN A 310 -3.23 -16.93 16.51
CA ASN A 310 -3.55 -17.35 17.87
C ASN A 310 -4.82 -18.18 18.01
N CYS A 311 -5.88 -17.85 17.27
CA CYS A 311 -7.15 -18.56 17.36
C CYS A 311 -7.48 -19.40 16.13
N GLY A 312 -6.64 -19.36 15.07
CA GLY A 312 -6.82 -20.10 13.82
C GLY A 312 -7.95 -19.61 12.92
N ASN A 313 -8.79 -18.68 13.39
CA ASN A 313 -9.98 -18.26 12.64
C ASN A 313 -9.66 -17.14 11.62
N LYS A 314 -10.44 -17.09 10.53
CA LYS A 314 -10.44 -16.00 9.53
C LYS A 314 -11.16 -14.76 10.07
N THR A 315 -10.56 -14.14 11.09
CA THR A 315 -11.15 -13.05 11.89
C THR A 315 -10.28 -11.79 11.95
N LEU A 316 -9.28 -11.71 11.08
CA LEU A 316 -8.41 -10.55 10.97
C LEU A 316 -9.12 -9.39 10.27
N LYS A 317 -8.90 -8.17 10.78
CA LYS A 317 -9.38 -6.92 10.19
C LYS A 317 -8.23 -5.93 10.13
N ARG A 318 -8.13 -5.22 9.01
CA ARG A 318 -7.17 -4.12 8.82
C ARG A 318 -7.56 -2.95 9.71
N VAL A 319 -6.59 -2.43 10.47
CA VAL A 319 -6.73 -1.29 11.39
C VAL A 319 -5.53 -0.38 11.20
N ALA A 320 -5.74 0.94 11.17
CA ALA A 320 -4.65 1.90 11.05
C ALA A 320 -3.97 2.11 12.41
N VAL A 321 -2.65 2.30 12.39
CA VAL A 321 -1.83 2.62 13.55
C VAL A 321 -0.99 3.85 13.21
N THR A 322 -0.94 4.81 14.12
CA THR A 322 -0.02 5.95 14.00
C THR A 322 1.02 5.85 15.10
N VAL A 323 2.29 6.01 14.74
CA VAL A 323 3.41 6.18 15.66
C VAL A 323 3.75 7.65 15.72
N ASP A 324 3.59 8.24 16.90
CA ASP A 324 3.89 9.64 17.16
C ASP A 324 5.40 9.90 17.27
N PRO A 325 5.84 11.18 17.25
CA PRO A 325 7.24 11.54 17.45
C PRO A 325 7.81 11.01 18.77
N ASP A 326 6.98 10.92 19.81
CA ASP A 326 7.32 10.37 21.13
C ASP A 326 7.42 8.83 21.16
N GLY A 327 7.18 8.17 20.02
CA GLY A 327 7.20 6.71 19.88
C GLY A 327 5.94 6.01 20.37
N LYS A 328 4.91 6.75 20.81
CA LYS A 328 3.62 6.17 21.23
C LYS A 328 2.83 5.67 20.03
N GLU A 329 2.29 4.46 20.14
CA GLU A 329 1.45 3.85 19.11
C GLU A 329 -0.04 4.06 19.41
N HIS A 330 -0.77 4.66 18.47
CA HIS A 330 -2.21 4.87 18.53
C HIS A 330 -2.93 3.97 17.52
N ILE A 331 -3.79 3.08 18.01
CA ILE A 331 -4.62 2.22 17.15
C ILE A 331 -5.96 2.88 16.88
N HIS A 332 -6.31 3.04 15.61
CA HIS A 332 -7.52 3.71 15.17
C HIS A 332 -8.62 2.73 14.81
N ILE A 333 -9.55 2.49 15.74
CA ILE A 333 -10.67 1.56 15.54
C ILE A 333 -11.97 2.32 15.27
N ASN A 334 -12.62 2.04 14.14
CA ASN A 334 -13.95 2.55 13.83
C ASN A 334 -15.02 1.64 14.46
N PHE A 335 -15.56 2.04 15.61
CA PHE A 335 -16.63 1.31 16.30
C PHE A 335 -18.02 1.52 15.69
N ARG A 336 -18.21 2.53 14.83
CA ARG A 336 -19.48 2.79 14.16
C ARG A 336 -19.80 1.77 13.07
N ARG A 337 -18.80 1.05 12.56
CA ARG A 337 -18.99 -0.01 11.56
C ARG A 337 -19.11 -1.37 12.28
N PRO A 338 -20.32 -1.86 12.58
CA PRO A 338 -20.48 -3.12 13.30
C PRO A 338 -20.01 -4.30 12.46
N LEU A 339 -19.47 -5.31 13.14
CA LEU A 339 -19.07 -6.56 12.51
C LEU A 339 -20.31 -7.36 12.12
N THR A 340 -20.55 -7.52 10.82
CA THR A 340 -21.71 -8.27 10.33
C THR A 340 -21.47 -9.78 10.34
N ALA A 341 -22.49 -10.56 10.71
CA ALA A 341 -22.49 -12.03 10.61
C ALA A 341 -23.01 -12.58 9.26
N LYS A 342 -23.55 -11.70 8.40
CA LYS A 342 -24.08 -12.04 7.07
C LYS A 342 -22.98 -12.71 6.23
N GLY A 343 -23.34 -13.78 5.51
CA GLY A 343 -22.45 -14.53 4.62
C GLY A 343 -21.43 -15.44 5.30
N LYS A 344 -21.37 -15.50 6.64
CA LYS A 344 -20.43 -16.40 7.36
C LYS A 344 -20.96 -17.82 7.57
N ARG A 345 -22.29 -17.99 7.60
CA ARG A 345 -22.95 -19.29 7.76
C ARG A 345 -23.61 -19.68 6.45
N PHE A 346 -23.11 -20.75 5.84
CA PHE A 346 -23.60 -21.33 4.59
C PHE A 346 -23.24 -22.84 4.56
N PRO A 347 -23.96 -23.66 3.77
CA PRO A 347 -23.64 -25.07 3.65
C PRO A 347 -22.31 -25.27 2.92
N ILE A 348 -21.40 -26.04 3.54
CA ILE A 348 -20.09 -26.36 2.98
C ILE A 348 -20.18 -27.69 2.20
N PRO A 349 -19.58 -27.80 1.00
CA PRO A 349 -19.53 -29.06 0.27
C PRO A 349 -18.78 -30.15 1.05
N ARG A 350 -19.11 -31.41 0.79
CA ARG A 350 -18.37 -32.54 1.37
C ARG A 350 -16.93 -32.51 0.89
N PHE A 351 -15.99 -32.66 1.82
CA PHE A 351 -14.56 -32.70 1.51
C PHE A 351 -14.25 -33.89 0.59
N ARG A 352 -13.54 -33.64 -0.51
CA ARG A 352 -13.10 -34.66 -1.47
C ARG A 352 -11.58 -34.73 -1.50
N GLY A 353 -11.04 -35.94 -1.64
CA GLY A 353 -9.61 -36.14 -1.92
C GLY A 353 -9.33 -36.27 -3.42
N GLY A 354 -8.04 -36.36 -3.76
CA GLY A 354 -7.56 -36.61 -5.11
C GLY A 354 -6.77 -35.46 -5.71
N LYS A 355 -6.20 -35.68 -6.91
CA LYS A 355 -5.33 -34.70 -7.59
C LYS A 355 -6.07 -33.41 -8.00
N HIS A 356 -7.37 -33.51 -8.22
CA HIS A 356 -8.20 -32.42 -8.73
C HIS A 356 -9.29 -31.99 -7.73
N SER A 357 -9.14 -32.36 -6.44
CA SER A 357 -10.09 -31.90 -5.43
C SER A 357 -9.96 -30.41 -5.20
N ASN A 358 -11.10 -29.73 -5.12
CA ASN A 358 -11.17 -28.30 -4.85
C ASN A 358 -12.07 -28.06 -3.64
N ASN A 359 -11.46 -27.95 -2.47
CA ASN A 359 -12.15 -27.81 -1.19
C ASN A 359 -12.00 -26.37 -0.68
N PRO A 360 -12.99 -25.82 0.03
CA PRO A 360 -12.87 -24.50 0.66
C PRO A 360 -11.71 -24.49 1.65
N ILE A 361 -10.98 -23.37 1.71
CA ILE A 361 -9.85 -23.17 2.62
C ILE A 361 -10.40 -22.69 3.98
N LEU A 362 -10.24 -23.52 5.00
CA LEU A 362 -10.75 -23.31 6.35
C LEU A 362 -9.65 -23.05 7.39
N SER A 363 -8.42 -23.47 7.11
CA SER A 363 -7.24 -23.23 7.96
C SER A 363 -6.02 -22.82 7.15
N GLU A 364 -5.03 -22.21 7.81
CA GLU A 364 -3.77 -21.74 7.22
C GLU A 364 -2.91 -22.89 6.68
N ASP A 365 -2.89 -24.02 7.38
CA ASP A 365 -2.10 -25.22 7.11
C ASP A 365 -2.82 -26.25 6.22
N GLN A 366 -3.95 -25.87 5.62
CA GLN A 366 -4.74 -26.79 4.81
C GLN A 366 -4.00 -27.18 3.52
N ARG A 367 -3.73 -28.48 3.36
CA ARG A 367 -3.08 -29.01 2.15
C ARG A 367 -4.00 -28.86 0.93
N VAL A 368 -3.47 -28.23 -0.12
CA VAL A 368 -4.16 -28.05 -1.41
C VAL A 368 -3.43 -28.84 -2.50
N PRO A 369 -4.14 -29.55 -3.41
CA PRO A 369 -3.51 -30.18 -4.55
C PRO A 369 -2.86 -29.16 -5.48
N GLN A 370 -1.72 -29.51 -6.06
CA GLN A 370 -0.99 -28.62 -6.98
C GLN A 370 -1.75 -28.50 -8.31
N GLN A 371 -2.44 -27.38 -8.50
CA GLN A 371 -3.20 -27.02 -9.70
C GLN A 371 -2.59 -25.77 -10.33
N ARG A 372 -1.36 -25.89 -10.87
CA ARG A 372 -0.63 -24.79 -11.48
C ARG A 372 -1.07 -24.52 -12.92
N LEU A 373 -1.01 -23.26 -13.31
CA LEU A 373 -1.15 -22.82 -14.69
C LEU A 373 0.09 -23.16 -15.52
N SER A 374 -0.10 -23.29 -16.83
CA SER A 374 1.01 -23.40 -17.78
C SER A 374 1.76 -22.06 -17.90
N ASN A 375 3.01 -22.10 -18.38
CA ASN A 375 3.77 -20.87 -18.64
C ASN A 375 3.05 -19.96 -19.65
N LEU A 376 2.39 -20.52 -20.67
CA LEU A 376 1.64 -19.73 -21.65
C LEU A 376 0.43 -19.03 -21.01
N ALA A 377 -0.28 -19.70 -20.10
CA ALA A 377 -1.41 -19.12 -19.37
C ALA A 377 -1.00 -18.02 -18.37
N ARG A 378 0.23 -18.05 -17.86
CA ARG A 378 0.78 -17.03 -16.95
C ARG A 378 1.24 -15.77 -17.66
N LYS A 379 1.56 -15.85 -18.97
CA LYS A 379 2.04 -14.69 -19.73
C LYS A 379 0.95 -13.63 -19.87
N LYS A 380 1.33 -12.38 -19.65
CA LYS A 380 0.50 -11.20 -19.90
C LYS A 380 1.07 -10.42 -21.09
N THR A 381 0.23 -9.64 -21.73
CA THR A 381 0.64 -8.70 -22.77
C THR A 381 1.30 -7.48 -22.13
N ASP A 382 2.53 -7.23 -22.53
CA ASP A 382 3.23 -5.99 -22.23
C ASP A 382 3.37 -5.17 -23.52
N ALA A 383 2.64 -4.06 -23.61
CA ALA A 383 2.69 -3.19 -24.78
C ALA A 383 3.96 -2.33 -24.84
N LEU A 384 4.68 -2.22 -23.70
CA LEU A 384 5.86 -1.37 -23.55
C LEU A 384 7.16 -2.15 -23.69
N ASN A 385 7.09 -3.47 -23.86
CA ASN A 385 8.25 -4.32 -24.07
C ASN A 385 8.85 -4.05 -25.47
N PRO A 386 10.18 -3.96 -25.62
CA PRO A 386 10.84 -3.72 -26.92
C PRO A 386 10.47 -4.76 -27.98
N ASP A 387 10.21 -6.01 -27.58
CA ASP A 387 9.83 -7.10 -28.47
C ASP A 387 8.36 -7.03 -28.91
N TYR A 388 7.56 -6.10 -28.38
CA TYR A 388 6.13 -5.97 -28.70
C TYR A 388 5.89 -5.68 -30.19
N ILE A 389 6.72 -4.83 -30.81
CA ILE A 389 6.60 -4.44 -32.22
C ILE A 389 6.85 -5.61 -33.16
N ALA A 390 7.70 -6.56 -32.77
CA ALA A 390 8.01 -7.75 -33.56
C ALA A 390 6.92 -8.83 -33.47
N GLY A 391 5.93 -8.66 -32.58
CA GLY A 391 4.85 -9.61 -32.39
C GLY A 391 3.90 -9.69 -33.60
N VAL A 392 3.53 -10.91 -33.99
CA VAL A 392 2.52 -11.15 -35.05
C VAL A 392 1.13 -10.66 -34.63
N SER A 393 0.86 -10.62 -33.32
CA SER A 393 -0.40 -10.20 -32.73
C SER A 393 -0.13 -9.20 -31.61
N PRO A 394 -0.94 -8.13 -31.49
CA PRO A 394 -0.89 -7.20 -30.36
C PRO A 394 -1.20 -7.86 -29.01
N PHE A 395 -1.79 -9.07 -29.04
CA PHE A 395 -2.20 -9.81 -27.86
C PHE A 395 -1.48 -11.16 -27.76
N ILE A 396 -1.18 -11.56 -26.51
CA ILE A 396 -0.63 -12.87 -26.18
C ILE A 396 -1.67 -13.95 -26.51
N MET A 397 -1.21 -15.06 -27.06
CA MET A 397 -2.07 -16.22 -27.29
C MET A 397 -2.49 -16.85 -25.97
N ARG A 398 -3.78 -17.19 -25.86
CA ARG A 398 -4.32 -17.90 -24.70
C ARG A 398 -4.02 -19.39 -24.79
N ASP A 399 -3.76 -20.00 -23.66
CA ASP A 399 -3.59 -21.44 -23.55
C ASP A 399 -4.95 -22.16 -23.57
N VAL A 400 -5.16 -22.98 -24.61
CA VAL A 400 -6.37 -23.80 -24.79
C VAL A 400 -6.05 -25.29 -24.85
N CYS A 401 -4.77 -25.66 -24.98
CA CYS A 401 -4.34 -27.03 -25.25
C CYS A 401 -3.78 -27.74 -24.02
N SER A 402 -3.35 -27.00 -23.00
CA SER A 402 -2.77 -27.63 -21.81
C SER A 402 -3.82 -28.41 -21.01
N LYS A 403 -3.33 -29.37 -20.22
CA LYS A 403 -4.16 -30.09 -19.25
C LYS A 403 -4.78 -29.15 -18.22
N SER A 404 -4.09 -28.07 -17.83
CA SER A 404 -4.66 -27.05 -16.95
C SER A 404 -5.84 -26.31 -17.58
N ALA A 405 -5.75 -25.98 -18.86
CA ALA A 405 -6.85 -25.35 -19.60
C ALA A 405 -8.06 -26.29 -19.72
N MET A 406 -7.82 -27.58 -20.04
CA MET A 406 -8.89 -28.59 -20.08
C MET A 406 -9.58 -28.82 -18.73
N LEU A 407 -8.86 -28.63 -17.63
CA LEU A 407 -9.39 -28.76 -16.27
C LEU A 407 -10.10 -27.49 -15.77
N GLY A 408 -10.16 -26.42 -16.57
CA GLY A 408 -10.76 -25.14 -16.17
C GLY A 408 -9.94 -24.39 -15.12
N ILE A 409 -8.66 -24.73 -14.93
CA ILE A 409 -7.82 -24.01 -13.96
C ILE A 409 -7.58 -22.61 -14.52
N THR A 410 -8.16 -21.60 -13.86
CA THR A 410 -8.00 -20.19 -14.23
C THR A 410 -7.69 -19.34 -13.00
N ASN A 411 -7.12 -18.17 -13.23
CA ASN A 411 -6.95 -17.15 -12.18
C ASN A 411 -8.26 -16.43 -11.79
N LYS A 412 -9.40 -16.75 -12.42
CA LYS A 412 -10.63 -15.94 -12.34
C LYS A 412 -11.88 -16.72 -11.90
N GLU A 413 -11.81 -18.04 -11.74
CA GLU A 413 -12.94 -18.82 -11.27
C GLU A 413 -13.20 -18.58 -9.78
N THR A 414 -14.14 -17.69 -9.48
CA THR A 414 -14.66 -17.47 -8.13
C THR A 414 -15.75 -18.49 -7.84
N LYS A 415 -15.45 -19.44 -6.95
CA LYS A 415 -16.44 -20.45 -6.55
C LYS A 415 -17.54 -19.82 -5.72
N SER A 416 -18.68 -20.49 -5.65
CA SER A 416 -19.84 -20.00 -4.90
C SER A 416 -19.51 -19.67 -3.44
N TRP A 417 -18.63 -20.43 -2.79
CA TRP A 417 -18.19 -20.20 -1.40
C TRP A 417 -17.05 -19.18 -1.25
N GLU A 418 -16.38 -18.78 -2.34
CA GLU A 418 -15.34 -17.72 -2.34
C GLU A 418 -15.98 -16.33 -2.49
N ARG A 419 -17.26 -16.26 -2.84
CA ARG A 419 -18.02 -15.00 -2.91
C ARG A 419 -18.16 -14.36 -1.53
N ARG A 420 -18.22 -13.03 -1.49
CA ARG A 420 -18.38 -12.23 -0.26
C ARG A 420 -19.58 -12.65 0.60
N ASN A 421 -20.66 -13.09 -0.04
CA ASN A 421 -21.79 -13.73 0.63
C ASN A 421 -22.33 -14.87 -0.26
N PRO A 422 -22.02 -16.14 0.07
CA PRO A 422 -22.46 -17.30 -0.71
C PRO A 422 -23.98 -17.52 -0.73
N ASN A 423 -24.73 -16.87 0.17
CA ASN A 423 -26.19 -17.00 0.25
C ASN A 423 -26.94 -16.08 -0.73
N VAL A 424 -26.23 -15.23 -1.48
CA VAL A 424 -26.84 -14.32 -2.45
C VAL A 424 -27.26 -15.10 -3.71
N VAL A 425 -28.47 -14.82 -4.20
CA VAL A 425 -29.00 -15.42 -5.42
C VAL A 425 -28.19 -14.93 -6.63
N VAL A 426 -27.87 -15.85 -7.53
CA VAL A 426 -27.05 -15.61 -8.74
C VAL A 426 -27.93 -15.80 -9.97
N LYS A 427 -27.62 -15.11 -11.07
CA LYS A 427 -28.31 -15.33 -12.35
C LYS A 427 -28.15 -16.80 -12.78
N SER A 428 -29.22 -17.37 -13.34
CA SER A 428 -29.32 -18.82 -13.63
C SER A 428 -28.23 -19.35 -14.55
N ASN A 429 -27.62 -18.48 -15.36
CA ASN A 429 -26.68 -18.84 -16.42
C ASN A 429 -25.20 -18.62 -16.05
N GLU A 430 -24.89 -18.19 -14.82
CA GLU A 430 -23.52 -17.84 -14.37
C GLU A 430 -22.88 -18.93 -13.48
N ARG A 431 -23.21 -20.21 -13.71
CA ARG A 431 -22.71 -21.34 -12.91
C ARG A 431 -21.48 -22.01 -13.47
#